data_AF-A0A9E0NLN6-F1
#
_entry.id   AF-A0A9E0NLN6-F1
#
_cell.length_a   1.000
_cell.length_b   1.000
_cell.length_c   1.000
_cell.angle_alpha   90.00
_cell.angle_beta   90.00
_cell.angle_gamma   90.00
#
_symmetry.space_group_name_H-M   'P 1'
#
loop_
_entity.id
_entity.type
_entity.pdbx_description
1 polymer ?
#
loop_
_entity_poly.entity_id
_entity_poly.type
_entity_poly.pdbx_seq_one_letter_code
_entity_poly.pdbx_strand_id
1 'polypeptide(L)'
;MTGRSISLAVLAAFALSTPALAQDVHVSPLAAPDFFSTGARETGLGADLWRGASGLTARTVLPLLAAKPLSPAAQALARRVLATGASGPEGAGQDPGVAGARVGALIAQGGVRDAAVILSRTAGLEQNPVLAQAGAEAALLSGEDEAACAISDRLVAGREEVYWLRLRAYCQLKAGNSGTAQLTFDLAQSQARDAIYGRLMGAKLAGAGDPGAPSLRNGLDYALSRNLGLPVTGAAAPAVAAALAGS
;
A
#
# COMPACT_ATOMS: atom_id res chain seq x y z
N MET A 1 41.85 90.18 -27.10
CA MET A 1 40.54 89.49 -27.14
C MET A 1 40.71 88.25 -28.00
N THR A 2 40.52 86.99 -27.63
CA THR A 2 40.07 86.29 -26.42
C THR A 2 40.44 84.83 -26.68
N GLY A 3 41.35 84.23 -25.91
CA GLY A 3 41.76 82.82 -26.03
C GLY A 3 41.27 82.03 -24.83
N ARG A 4 40.33 81.12 -25.04
CA ARG A 4 39.59 80.37 -24.02
C ARG A 4 40.30 79.04 -23.73
N SER A 5 40.91 78.90 -22.55
CA SER A 5 41.53 77.64 -22.11
C SER A 5 40.52 76.79 -21.34
N ILE A 6 40.30 75.56 -21.82
CA ILE A 6 39.35 74.59 -21.28
C ILE A 6 40.01 73.82 -20.13
N SER A 7 39.42 73.86 -18.93
CA SER A 7 39.80 72.98 -17.81
C SER A 7 38.92 71.73 -17.84
N LEU A 8 39.53 70.56 -17.99
CA LEU A 8 38.89 69.25 -17.82
C LEU A 8 38.99 68.84 -16.34
N ALA A 9 37.87 68.83 -15.64
CA ALA A 9 37.74 68.19 -14.33
C ALA A 9 37.20 66.77 -14.54
N VAL A 10 37.99 65.77 -14.17
CA VAL A 10 37.57 64.35 -14.15
C VAL A 10 36.99 64.06 -12.77
N LEU A 11 35.68 63.84 -12.67
CA LEU A 11 35.03 63.29 -11.47
C LEU A 11 35.10 61.76 -11.52
N ALA A 12 35.79 61.15 -10.55
CA ALA A 12 35.73 59.71 -10.30
C ALA A 12 34.50 59.39 -9.42
N ALA A 13 33.55 58.64 -9.95
CA ALA A 13 32.40 58.13 -9.20
C ALA A 13 32.77 56.79 -8.54
N PHE A 14 32.90 56.77 -7.22
CA PHE A 14 33.01 55.54 -6.44
C PHE A 14 31.62 54.91 -6.28
N ALA A 15 31.40 53.76 -6.93
CA ALA A 15 30.22 52.94 -6.72
C ALA A 15 30.36 52.16 -5.40
N LEU A 16 29.51 52.47 -4.42
CA LEU A 16 29.39 51.71 -3.18
C LEU A 16 28.61 50.42 -3.47
N SER A 17 29.31 49.29 -3.46
CA SER A 17 28.66 47.96 -3.51
C SER A 17 28.08 47.64 -2.13
N THR A 18 26.77 47.73 -1.97
CA THR A 18 26.09 47.24 -0.77
C THR A 18 26.07 45.71 -0.77
N PRO A 19 26.59 45.03 0.27
CA PRO A 19 26.48 43.58 0.36
C PRO A 19 25.00 43.21 0.55
N ALA A 20 24.50 42.32 -0.32
CA ALA A 20 23.18 41.74 -0.13
C ALA A 20 23.22 40.84 1.12
N LEU A 21 22.47 41.21 2.16
CA LEU A 21 22.28 40.37 3.34
C LEU A 21 21.54 39.10 2.92
N ALA A 22 22.09 37.94 3.28
CA ALA A 22 21.49 36.65 3.06
C ALA A 22 20.08 36.62 3.66
N GLN A 23 19.07 36.31 2.85
CA GLN A 23 17.71 36.11 3.34
C GLN A 23 17.65 34.80 4.11
N ASP A 24 17.19 34.85 5.37
CA ASP A 24 16.93 33.67 6.18
C ASP A 24 15.84 32.82 5.52
N VAL A 25 16.25 31.76 4.82
CA VAL A 25 15.34 30.77 4.25
C VAL A 25 14.95 29.79 5.35
N HIS A 26 13.83 30.08 6.01
CA HIS A 26 13.20 29.14 6.94
C HIS A 26 12.44 28.06 6.15
N VAL A 27 13.03 26.87 6.06
CA VAL A 27 12.33 25.68 5.56
C VAL A 27 11.55 25.07 6.73
N SER A 28 10.27 25.45 6.86
CA SER A 28 9.35 24.71 7.72
C SER A 28 9.03 23.37 7.06
N PRO A 29 9.27 22.23 7.74
CA PRO A 29 8.92 20.93 7.18
C PRO A 29 7.41 20.88 6.94
N LEU A 30 7.02 20.52 5.72
CA LEU A 30 5.62 20.31 5.39
C LEU A 30 5.10 19.13 6.21
N ALA A 31 3.92 19.27 6.83
CA ALA A 31 3.28 18.16 7.52
C ALA A 31 3.09 16.99 6.55
N ALA A 32 3.24 15.77 7.06
CA ALA A 32 3.03 14.57 6.24
C ALA A 32 1.65 14.62 5.56
N PRO A 33 1.52 14.24 4.29
CA PRO A 33 0.24 14.23 3.61
C PRO A 33 -0.75 13.29 4.32
N ASP A 34 -2.01 13.69 4.40
CA ASP A 34 -3.08 12.83 4.90
C ASP A 34 -3.24 11.59 4.00
N PHE A 35 -3.15 10.39 4.56
CA PHE A 35 -3.28 9.13 3.85
C PHE A 35 -4.65 8.95 3.17
N PHE A 36 -5.69 9.64 3.64
CA PHE A 36 -7.02 9.61 3.05
C PHE A 36 -7.15 10.57 1.85
N SER A 37 -6.30 11.59 1.77
CA SER A 37 -6.36 12.59 0.68
C SER A 37 -6.03 11.97 -0.68
N THR A 38 -5.22 10.91 -0.69
CA THR A 38 -4.96 10.11 -1.88
C THR A 38 -6.17 9.21 -2.20
N GLY A 39 -6.83 9.51 -3.31
CA GLY A 39 -7.86 8.68 -3.93
C GLY A 39 -7.35 7.89 -5.13
N ALA A 40 -8.12 6.88 -5.53
CA ALA A 40 -7.83 6.11 -6.75
C ALA A 40 -8.31 6.82 -8.01
N ARG A 41 -9.50 7.45 -7.96
CA ARG A 41 -10.17 8.11 -9.08
C ARG A 41 -11.23 9.10 -8.59
N GLU A 42 -11.78 9.87 -9.52
CA GLU A 42 -12.98 10.66 -9.28
C GLU A 42 -14.20 9.77 -9.07
N THR A 43 -14.78 9.84 -7.88
CA THR A 43 -15.95 9.03 -7.50
C THR A 43 -17.23 9.85 -7.48
N GLY A 44 -17.15 11.18 -7.60
CA GLY A 44 -18.29 12.09 -7.40
C GLY A 44 -18.72 12.23 -5.93
N LEU A 45 -17.89 11.81 -4.97
CA LEU A 45 -18.04 12.12 -3.55
C LEU A 45 -17.11 13.28 -3.20
N GLY A 46 -17.53 14.16 -2.29
CA GLY A 46 -16.80 15.38 -1.93
C GLY A 46 -15.56 15.13 -1.08
N ALA A 47 -14.63 16.11 -1.06
CA ALA A 47 -13.40 16.05 -0.28
C ALA A 47 -13.64 16.05 1.25
N ASP A 48 -14.86 16.32 1.69
CA ASP A 48 -15.30 16.31 3.07
C ASP A 48 -16.14 15.07 3.43
N LEU A 49 -16.01 13.99 2.65
CA LEU A 49 -16.68 12.70 2.85
C LEU A 49 -16.59 12.17 4.30
N TRP A 50 -15.46 12.36 4.96
CA TRP A 50 -15.22 11.88 6.33
C TRP A 50 -15.46 12.94 7.42
N ARG A 51 -16.04 14.10 7.06
CA ARG A 51 -16.35 15.16 8.02
C ARG A 51 -17.30 14.63 9.10
N GLY A 52 -16.91 14.79 10.36
CA GLY A 52 -17.65 14.29 11.53
C GLY A 52 -17.43 12.81 11.84
N ALA A 53 -16.62 12.09 11.06
CA ALA A 53 -16.20 10.73 11.42
C ALA A 53 -14.96 10.79 12.34
N SER A 54 -15.02 10.06 13.46
CA SER A 54 -13.88 9.92 14.36
C SER A 54 -12.92 8.83 13.91
N GLY A 55 -11.65 8.93 14.30
CA GLY A 55 -10.68 7.85 14.13
C GLY A 55 -11.10 6.54 14.81
N LEU A 56 -11.82 6.61 15.95
CA LEU A 56 -12.39 5.43 16.61
C LEU A 56 -13.43 4.74 15.73
N THR A 57 -14.32 5.51 15.11
CA THR A 57 -15.30 5.01 14.14
C THR A 57 -14.59 4.32 12.97
N ALA A 58 -13.55 4.95 12.41
CA ALA A 58 -12.79 4.36 11.30
C ALA A 58 -12.13 3.04 11.68
N ARG A 59 -11.44 2.98 12.83
CA ARG A 59 -10.81 1.76 13.37
C ARG A 59 -11.80 0.62 13.62
N THR A 60 -13.04 0.97 13.92
CA THR A 60 -14.10 -0.02 14.18
C THR A 60 -14.76 -0.51 12.89
N VAL A 61 -15.10 0.41 11.98
CA VAL A 61 -15.93 0.10 10.81
C VAL A 61 -15.12 -0.49 9.66
N LEU A 62 -13.90 -0.02 9.41
CA LEU A 62 -13.09 -0.49 8.28
C LEU A 62 -12.81 -2.01 8.34
N PRO A 63 -12.43 -2.60 9.50
CA PRO A 63 -12.28 -4.05 9.61
C PRO A 63 -13.59 -4.82 9.39
N LEU A 64 -14.73 -4.27 9.80
CA LEU A 64 -16.04 -4.90 9.60
C LEU A 64 -16.41 -4.95 8.11
N LEU A 65 -16.07 -3.90 7.36
CA LEU A 65 -16.20 -3.90 5.90
C LEU A 65 -15.30 -4.94 5.25
N ALA A 66 -14.15 -5.29 5.83
CA ALA A 66 -13.29 -6.34 5.27
C ALA A 66 -13.77 -7.76 5.61
N ALA A 67 -14.43 -7.95 6.76
CA ALA A 67 -14.70 -9.27 7.32
C ALA A 67 -15.93 -9.99 6.74
N LYS A 68 -16.93 -9.26 6.21
CA LYS A 68 -18.21 -9.84 5.79
C LYS A 68 -18.53 -9.56 4.33
N PRO A 69 -19.10 -10.54 3.59
CA PRO A 69 -19.64 -10.28 2.27
C PRO A 69 -20.81 -9.30 2.41
N LEU A 70 -20.71 -8.16 1.72
CA LEU A 70 -21.79 -7.19 1.64
C LEU A 70 -22.74 -7.55 0.48
N SER A 71 -23.96 -6.99 0.48
CA SER A 71 -24.82 -7.08 -0.70
C SER A 71 -24.15 -6.38 -1.90
N PRO A 72 -24.44 -6.76 -3.16
CA PRO A 72 -23.80 -6.13 -4.32
C PRO A 72 -23.87 -4.60 -4.35
N ALA A 73 -25.00 -4.02 -3.94
CA ALA A 73 -25.18 -2.58 -3.82
C ALA A 73 -24.29 -1.97 -2.71
N ALA A 74 -24.21 -2.63 -1.54
CA ALA A 74 -23.34 -2.19 -0.46
C ALA A 74 -21.86 -2.33 -0.80
N GLN A 75 -21.45 -3.37 -1.54
CA GLN A 75 -20.08 -3.51 -2.05
C GLN A 75 -19.73 -2.37 -3.02
N ALA A 76 -20.65 -2.03 -3.94
CA ALA A 76 -20.45 -0.94 -4.89
C ALA A 76 -20.28 0.42 -4.17
N LEU A 77 -21.11 0.68 -3.15
CA LEU A 77 -20.98 1.87 -2.32
C LEU A 77 -19.66 1.86 -1.52
N ALA A 78 -19.31 0.74 -0.88
CA ALA A 78 -18.08 0.61 -0.12
C ALA A 78 -16.86 0.88 -1.00
N ARG A 79 -16.78 0.28 -2.20
CA ARG A 79 -15.69 0.56 -3.15
C ARG A 79 -15.64 2.04 -3.54
N ARG A 80 -16.78 2.68 -3.79
CA ARG A 80 -16.85 4.10 -4.13
C ARG A 80 -16.34 4.98 -2.98
N VAL A 81 -16.81 4.76 -1.76
CA VAL A 81 -16.39 5.51 -0.55
C VAL A 81 -14.90 5.31 -0.30
N LEU A 82 -14.44 4.06 -0.22
CA LEU A 82 -13.07 3.73 0.15
C LEU A 82 -12.05 4.18 -0.89
N ALA A 83 -12.43 4.27 -2.17
CA ALA A 83 -11.55 4.74 -3.23
C ALA A 83 -11.49 6.28 -3.38
N THR A 84 -12.34 7.02 -2.67
CA THR A 84 -12.41 8.49 -2.76
C THR A 84 -11.26 9.14 -1.99
N GLY A 85 -10.56 10.09 -2.60
CA GLY A 85 -9.61 10.97 -1.92
C GLY A 85 -10.35 12.07 -1.16
N ALA A 86 -10.15 12.14 0.15
CA ALA A 86 -10.84 13.09 1.03
C ALA A 86 -9.98 13.41 2.26
N SER A 87 -10.29 14.49 2.97
CA SER A 87 -9.70 14.70 4.30
C SER A 87 -10.09 13.54 5.21
N GLY A 88 -9.13 12.94 5.92
CA GLY A 88 -9.35 11.75 6.71
C GLY A 88 -10.23 11.99 7.93
N PRO A 89 -10.73 10.91 8.58
CA PRO A 89 -11.43 11.01 9.86
C PRO A 89 -10.57 11.71 10.91
N GLU A 90 -11.22 12.40 11.83
CA GLU A 90 -10.55 13.17 12.89
C GLU A 90 -9.61 12.27 13.71
N GLY A 91 -8.33 12.63 13.76
CA GLY A 91 -7.30 11.86 14.46
C GLY A 91 -6.84 10.58 13.76
N ALA A 92 -7.19 10.36 12.49
CA ALA A 92 -6.81 9.16 11.74
C ALA A 92 -6.19 9.42 10.35
N GLY A 93 -6.27 10.64 9.81
CA GLY A 93 -5.68 10.95 8.50
C GLY A 93 -4.17 10.70 8.38
N GLN A 94 -3.44 10.78 9.50
CA GLN A 94 -2.00 10.51 9.57
C GLN A 94 -1.66 9.12 10.13
N ASP A 95 -2.67 8.27 10.37
CA ASP A 95 -2.46 6.94 10.94
C ASP A 95 -2.31 5.89 9.81
N PRO A 96 -1.10 5.33 9.60
CA PRO A 96 -0.88 4.36 8.54
C PRO A 96 -1.63 3.05 8.77
N GLY A 97 -1.94 2.68 10.01
CA GLY A 97 -2.75 1.51 10.32
C GLY A 97 -4.21 1.69 9.89
N VAL A 98 -4.78 2.88 10.10
CA VAL A 98 -6.14 3.19 9.61
C VAL A 98 -6.16 3.31 8.08
N ALA A 99 -5.12 3.88 7.48
CA ALA A 99 -4.94 3.88 6.03
C ALA A 99 -4.87 2.45 5.46
N GLY A 100 -4.08 1.58 6.09
CA GLY A 100 -3.99 0.17 5.74
C GLY A 100 -5.35 -0.54 5.87
N ALA A 101 -6.12 -0.25 6.91
CA ALA A 101 -7.47 -0.79 7.08
C ALA A 101 -8.44 -0.31 5.98
N ARG A 102 -8.34 0.95 5.53
CA ARG A 102 -9.13 1.49 4.40
C ARG A 102 -8.82 0.73 3.11
N VAL A 103 -7.54 0.58 2.79
CA VAL A 103 -7.11 -0.11 1.58
C VAL A 103 -7.43 -1.61 1.65
N GLY A 104 -7.22 -2.25 2.79
CA GLY A 104 -7.58 -3.65 3.03
C GLY A 104 -9.09 -3.89 2.87
N ALA A 105 -9.93 -2.99 3.39
CA ALA A 105 -11.38 -3.04 3.17
C ALA A 105 -11.73 -2.87 1.68
N LEU A 106 -11.05 -1.95 0.96
CA LEU A 106 -11.27 -1.76 -0.46
C LEU A 106 -10.95 -3.02 -1.26
N ILE A 107 -9.82 -3.67 -0.96
CA ILE A 107 -9.40 -4.95 -1.55
C ILE A 107 -10.45 -6.02 -1.27
N ALA A 108 -10.85 -6.20 0.00
CA ALA A 108 -11.83 -7.19 0.42
C ALA A 108 -13.17 -7.05 -0.32
N GLN A 109 -13.52 -5.82 -0.72
CA GLN A 109 -14.71 -5.51 -1.51
C GLN A 109 -14.51 -5.55 -3.03
N GLY A 110 -13.38 -6.06 -3.52
CA GLY A 110 -13.08 -6.21 -4.95
C GLY A 110 -12.44 -4.98 -5.60
N GLY A 111 -12.01 -3.99 -4.84
CA GLY A 111 -11.37 -2.77 -5.33
C GLY A 111 -9.85 -2.90 -5.55
N VAL A 112 -9.35 -4.04 -6.03
CA VAL A 112 -7.91 -4.33 -6.13
C VAL A 112 -7.16 -3.29 -6.97
N ARG A 113 -7.68 -2.94 -8.15
CA ARG A 113 -7.07 -1.92 -9.02
C ARG A 113 -7.04 -0.53 -8.38
N ASP A 114 -8.14 -0.14 -7.74
CA ASP A 114 -8.21 1.15 -7.03
C ASP A 114 -7.23 1.19 -5.86
N ALA A 115 -7.11 0.08 -5.12
CA ALA A 115 -6.14 -0.07 -4.04
C ALA A 115 -4.70 0.09 -4.55
N ALA A 116 -4.34 -0.56 -5.66
CA ALA A 116 -3.02 -0.41 -6.26
C ALA A 116 -2.70 1.05 -6.63
N VAL A 117 -3.68 1.80 -7.16
CA VAL A 117 -3.50 3.23 -7.45
C VAL A 117 -3.22 4.03 -6.17
N ILE A 118 -3.99 3.81 -5.09
CA ILE A 118 -3.76 4.48 -3.80
C ILE A 118 -2.37 4.14 -3.26
N LEU A 119 -2.01 2.86 -3.24
CA LEU A 119 -0.75 2.37 -2.68
C LEU A 119 0.47 2.87 -3.46
N SER A 120 0.40 2.98 -4.79
CA SER A 120 1.48 3.51 -5.62
C SER A 120 1.87 4.96 -5.30
N ARG A 121 0.98 5.70 -4.63
CA ARG A 121 1.15 7.09 -4.21
C ARG A 121 1.32 7.24 -2.70
N THR A 122 1.33 6.13 -1.98
CA THR A 122 1.42 6.12 -0.51
C THR A 122 2.88 5.99 -0.09
N ALA A 123 3.39 6.99 0.60
CA ALA A 123 4.74 6.96 1.17
C ALA A 123 4.78 6.12 2.46
N GLY A 124 5.93 5.52 2.76
CA GLY A 124 6.18 4.81 4.03
C GLY A 124 5.35 3.53 4.21
N LEU A 125 4.96 2.89 3.10
CA LEU A 125 4.18 1.65 3.12
C LEU A 125 4.84 0.59 4.01
N GLU A 126 6.15 0.44 3.93
CA GLU A 126 6.98 -0.52 4.67
C GLU A 126 7.13 -0.24 6.18
N GLN A 127 6.68 0.93 6.64
CA GLN A 127 6.84 1.36 8.04
C GLN A 127 5.71 0.84 8.93
N ASN A 128 4.61 0.35 8.34
CA ASN A 128 3.46 -0.16 9.07
C ASN A 128 3.01 -1.52 8.51
N PRO A 129 2.92 -2.58 9.33
CA PRO A 129 2.60 -3.92 8.84
C PRO A 129 1.19 -4.03 8.25
N VAL A 130 0.20 -3.26 8.73
CA VAL A 130 -1.17 -3.30 8.20
C VAL A 130 -1.23 -2.66 6.80
N LEU A 131 -0.57 -1.51 6.64
CA LEU A 131 -0.47 -0.83 5.35
C LEU A 131 0.34 -1.64 4.33
N ALA A 132 1.48 -2.18 4.76
CA ALA A 132 2.30 -3.06 3.96
C ALA A 132 1.54 -4.32 3.52
N GLN A 133 0.74 -4.91 4.41
CA GLN A 133 -0.05 -6.10 4.11
C GLN A 133 -1.08 -5.80 3.03
N ALA A 134 -1.76 -4.65 3.09
CA ALA A 134 -2.66 -4.23 2.03
C ALA A 134 -1.92 -4.07 0.68
N GLY A 135 -0.69 -3.55 0.71
CA GLY A 135 0.22 -3.51 -0.44
C GLY A 135 0.54 -4.86 -1.04
N ALA A 136 1.00 -5.79 -0.20
CA ALA A 136 1.36 -7.14 -0.62
C ALA A 136 0.15 -7.92 -1.16
N GLU A 137 -1.02 -7.81 -0.51
CA GLU A 137 -2.26 -8.42 -0.99
C GLU A 137 -2.68 -7.88 -2.36
N ALA A 138 -2.64 -6.56 -2.56
CA ALA A 138 -2.95 -5.97 -3.87
C ALA A 138 -2.01 -6.48 -4.97
N ALA A 139 -0.70 -6.54 -4.69
CA ALA A 139 0.30 -7.06 -5.61
C ALA A 139 0.06 -8.54 -5.95
N LEU A 140 -0.15 -9.40 -4.95
CA LEU A 140 -0.42 -10.83 -5.15
C LEU A 140 -1.70 -11.07 -5.98
N LEU A 141 -2.75 -10.30 -5.71
CA LEU A 141 -4.01 -10.36 -6.45
C LEU A 141 -3.87 -9.86 -7.89
N SER A 142 -2.98 -8.90 -8.15
CA SER A 142 -2.63 -8.45 -9.51
C SER A 142 -1.64 -9.37 -10.23
N GLY A 143 -1.17 -10.45 -9.58
CA GLY A 143 -0.15 -11.34 -10.15
C GLY A 143 1.27 -10.79 -10.09
N GLU A 144 1.49 -9.68 -9.40
CA GLU A 144 2.78 -9.01 -9.21
C GLU A 144 3.53 -9.59 -8.00
N ASP A 145 3.84 -10.89 -8.04
CA ASP A 145 4.46 -11.61 -6.92
C ASP A 145 5.79 -10.97 -6.48
N GLU A 146 6.59 -10.49 -7.43
CA GLU A 146 7.89 -9.86 -7.17
C GLU A 146 7.72 -8.55 -6.38
N ALA A 147 6.65 -7.79 -6.65
CA ALA A 147 6.32 -6.58 -5.89
C ALA A 147 5.90 -6.92 -4.45
N ALA A 148 5.08 -7.96 -4.27
CA ALA A 148 4.70 -8.42 -2.93
C ALA A 148 5.91 -8.90 -2.12
N CYS A 149 6.84 -9.62 -2.74
CA CYS A 149 8.08 -10.04 -2.09
C CYS A 149 8.98 -8.85 -1.74
N ALA A 150 9.11 -7.87 -2.62
CA ALA A 150 9.86 -6.64 -2.32
C ALA A 150 9.28 -5.86 -1.13
N ILE A 151 7.95 -5.84 -0.97
CA ILE A 151 7.30 -5.27 0.21
C ILE A 151 7.67 -6.07 1.47
N SER A 152 7.57 -7.40 1.42
CA SER A 152 7.93 -8.27 2.55
C SER A 152 9.39 -8.11 2.98
N ASP A 153 10.30 -7.86 2.05
CA ASP A 153 11.73 -7.69 2.34
C ASP A 153 12.04 -6.34 2.98
N ARG A 154 11.33 -5.28 2.58
CA ARG A 154 11.52 -3.92 3.08
C ARG A 154 10.80 -3.63 4.39
N LEU A 155 9.84 -4.46 4.78
CA LEU A 155 9.05 -4.29 6.00
C LEU A 155 9.95 -4.10 7.23
N VAL A 156 9.75 -3.01 7.96
CA VAL A 156 10.62 -2.62 9.08
C VAL A 156 10.15 -3.18 10.42
N ALA A 157 8.84 -3.30 10.63
CA ALA A 157 8.23 -3.75 11.89
C ALA A 157 7.13 -4.80 11.65
N GLY A 158 6.84 -5.63 12.66
CA GLY A 158 5.80 -6.68 12.57
C GLY A 158 6.19 -7.86 11.68
N ARG A 159 7.48 -8.05 11.39
CA ARG A 159 7.98 -9.11 10.48
C ARG A 159 7.77 -10.52 11.04
N GLU A 160 7.55 -10.61 12.35
CA GLU A 160 7.25 -11.82 13.10
C GLU A 160 5.76 -12.21 13.05
N GLU A 161 4.86 -11.32 12.60
CA GLU A 161 3.45 -11.63 12.49
C GLU A 161 3.23 -12.76 11.47
N VAL A 162 2.24 -13.62 11.74
CA VAL A 162 2.03 -14.85 10.96
C VAL A 162 1.86 -14.60 9.46
N TYR A 163 1.19 -13.50 9.06
CA TYR A 163 1.02 -13.15 7.66
C TYR A 163 2.39 -12.99 6.96
N TRP A 164 3.28 -12.23 7.57
CA TRP A 164 4.60 -11.94 7.04
C TRP A 164 5.51 -13.15 7.04
N LEU A 165 5.40 -14.03 8.04
CA LEU A 165 6.10 -15.33 8.01
C LEU A 165 5.65 -16.17 6.80
N ARG A 166 4.35 -16.24 6.54
CA ARG A 166 3.79 -17.03 5.43
C ARG A 166 4.22 -16.50 4.07
N LEU A 167 4.14 -15.18 3.89
CA LEU A 167 4.58 -14.51 2.66
C LEU A 167 6.10 -14.65 2.47
N ARG A 168 6.89 -14.51 3.53
CA ARG A 168 8.35 -14.68 3.47
C ARG A 168 8.75 -16.09 3.06
N ALA A 169 8.08 -17.13 3.57
CA ALA A 169 8.34 -18.51 3.15
C ALA A 169 8.07 -18.69 1.64
N TYR A 170 6.96 -18.14 1.15
CA TYR A 170 6.62 -18.13 -0.28
C TYR A 170 7.70 -17.42 -1.12
N CYS A 171 8.13 -16.23 -0.70
CA CYS A 171 9.14 -15.45 -1.40
C CYS A 171 10.52 -16.10 -1.39
N GLN A 172 10.93 -16.71 -0.27
CA GLN A 172 12.18 -17.48 -0.17
C GLN A 172 12.17 -18.66 -1.13
N LEU A 173 11.06 -19.37 -1.25
CA LEU A 173 10.93 -20.48 -2.20
C LEU A 173 10.99 -19.99 -3.65
N LYS A 174 10.31 -18.88 -3.98
CA LYS A 174 10.42 -18.24 -5.30
C LYS A 174 11.85 -17.82 -5.64
N ALA A 175 12.63 -17.41 -4.64
CA ALA A 175 14.04 -17.07 -4.79
C ALA A 175 14.98 -18.30 -4.86
N GLY A 176 14.44 -19.53 -4.83
CA GLY A 176 15.22 -20.77 -4.88
C GLY A 176 15.81 -21.22 -3.54
N ASN A 177 15.49 -20.53 -2.44
CA ASN A 177 16.02 -20.81 -1.10
C ASN A 177 15.14 -21.83 -0.35
N SER A 178 14.94 -23.03 -0.91
CA SER A 178 13.98 -24.02 -0.40
C SER A 178 14.20 -24.42 1.06
N GLY A 179 15.46 -24.59 1.49
CA GLY A 179 15.78 -24.93 2.88
C GLY A 179 15.36 -23.84 3.88
N THR A 180 15.62 -22.57 3.55
CA THR A 180 15.18 -21.43 4.37
C THR A 180 13.67 -21.27 4.33
N ALA A 181 13.06 -21.47 3.15
CA ALA A 181 11.61 -21.44 3.00
C ALA A 181 10.90 -22.48 3.87
N GLN A 182 11.44 -23.71 3.94
CA GLN A 182 10.91 -24.78 4.79
C GLN A 182 10.92 -24.38 6.27
N LEU A 183 12.05 -23.86 6.78
CA LEU A 183 12.13 -23.43 8.18
C LEU A 183 11.16 -22.29 8.50
N THR A 184 11.02 -21.31 7.60
CA THR A 184 10.07 -20.21 7.78
C THR A 184 8.62 -20.71 7.73
N PHE A 185 8.32 -21.65 6.84
CA PHE A 185 7.02 -22.32 6.75
C PHE A 185 6.68 -23.06 8.05
N ASP A 186 7.61 -23.87 8.57
CA ASP A 186 7.42 -24.62 9.82
C ASP A 186 7.19 -23.66 11.01
N LEU A 187 7.95 -22.56 11.07
CA LEU A 187 7.72 -21.51 12.07
C LEU A 187 6.32 -20.91 11.94
N ALA A 188 5.90 -20.51 10.74
CA ALA A 188 4.57 -19.94 10.52
C ALA A 188 3.45 -20.89 10.94
N GLN A 189 3.57 -22.18 10.61
CA GLN A 189 2.60 -23.21 10.97
C GLN A 189 2.59 -23.54 12.46
N SER A 190 3.75 -23.42 13.14
CA SER A 190 3.85 -23.59 14.59
C SER A 190 3.20 -22.44 15.37
N GLN A 191 3.30 -21.20 14.88
CA GLN A 191 2.71 -20.04 15.53
C GLN A 191 1.19 -19.99 15.39
N ALA A 192 0.69 -20.19 14.16
CA ALA A 192 -0.74 -20.29 13.91
C ALA A 192 -0.98 -21.19 12.70
N ARG A 193 -1.43 -22.41 12.99
CA ARG A 193 -1.70 -23.43 11.98
C ARG A 193 -2.80 -22.98 11.02
N ASP A 194 -2.51 -23.01 9.73
CA ASP A 194 -3.52 -22.90 8.66
C ASP A 194 -3.40 -24.12 7.75
N ALA A 195 -4.50 -24.90 7.67
CA ALA A 195 -4.52 -26.14 6.90
C ALA A 195 -4.49 -25.91 5.39
N ILE A 196 -5.10 -24.81 4.91
CA ILE A 196 -5.17 -24.49 3.48
C ILE A 196 -3.82 -23.94 3.01
N TYR A 197 -3.26 -22.96 3.73
CA TYR A 197 -1.90 -22.48 3.46
C TYR A 197 -0.89 -23.62 3.58
N GLY A 198 -0.99 -24.42 4.66
CA GLY A 198 -0.15 -25.59 4.91
C GLY A 198 -0.09 -26.56 3.74
N ARG A 199 -1.26 -26.91 3.20
CA ARG A 199 -1.39 -27.79 2.03
C ARG A 199 -0.79 -27.19 0.77
N LEU A 200 -1.14 -25.95 0.43
CA LEU A 200 -0.68 -25.31 -0.81
C LEU A 200 0.83 -25.04 -0.79
N MET A 201 1.33 -24.42 0.29
CA MET A 201 2.76 -24.14 0.42
C MET A 201 3.58 -25.41 0.59
N GLY A 202 3.07 -26.41 1.32
CA GLY A 202 3.72 -27.72 1.46
C GLY A 202 3.88 -28.44 0.12
N ALA A 203 2.84 -28.46 -0.72
CA ALA A 203 2.93 -29.02 -2.07
C ALA A 203 3.94 -28.26 -2.94
N LYS A 204 3.99 -26.92 -2.82
CA LYS A 204 4.96 -26.09 -3.54
C LYS A 204 6.40 -26.37 -3.08
N LEU A 205 6.63 -26.54 -1.78
CA LEU A 205 7.94 -26.89 -1.19
C LEU A 205 8.40 -28.29 -1.62
N ALA A 206 7.48 -29.26 -1.63
CA ALA A 206 7.78 -30.62 -2.05
C ALA A 206 8.08 -30.73 -3.56
N GLY A 207 7.54 -29.82 -4.38
CA GLY A 207 7.69 -29.84 -5.84
C GLY A 207 6.95 -31.00 -6.53
N ALA A 208 6.22 -31.81 -5.76
CA ALA A 208 5.47 -32.98 -6.21
C ALA A 208 4.28 -33.23 -5.28
N GLY A 209 3.33 -34.04 -5.75
CA GLY A 209 2.11 -34.40 -5.02
C GLY A 209 0.86 -33.67 -5.55
N ASP A 210 -0.30 -34.06 -5.04
CA ASP A 210 -1.57 -33.41 -5.34
C ASP A 210 -1.82 -32.29 -4.32
N PRO A 211 -1.70 -31.00 -4.71
CA PRO A 211 -2.03 -29.90 -3.83
C PRO A 211 -3.53 -29.85 -3.51
N GLY A 212 -4.40 -30.58 -4.20
CA GLY A 212 -5.85 -30.52 -4.06
C GLY A 212 -6.46 -29.27 -4.68
N ALA A 213 -7.67 -28.90 -4.21
CA ALA A 213 -8.41 -27.77 -4.77
C ALA A 213 -7.70 -26.40 -4.57
N PRO A 214 -7.87 -25.45 -5.53
CA PRO A 214 -7.37 -24.09 -5.39
C PRO A 214 -7.97 -23.40 -4.15
N SER A 215 -7.31 -22.36 -3.68
CA SER A 215 -7.87 -21.46 -2.67
C SER A 215 -7.82 -20.01 -3.14
N LEU A 216 -8.95 -19.33 -2.99
CA LEU A 216 -9.19 -17.96 -3.43
C LEU A 216 -9.64 -17.08 -2.24
N ARG A 217 -9.09 -17.36 -1.05
CA ARG A 217 -9.45 -16.67 0.21
C ARG A 217 -8.76 -15.31 0.36
N ASN A 218 -7.53 -15.21 -0.13
CA ASN A 218 -6.67 -14.03 -0.07
C ASN A 218 -5.63 -14.07 -1.21
N GLY A 219 -4.81 -13.02 -1.32
CA GLY A 219 -3.78 -12.89 -2.35
C GLY A 219 -2.72 -13.98 -2.29
N LEU A 220 -2.24 -14.37 -1.12
CA LEU A 220 -1.21 -15.40 -0.97
C LEU A 220 -1.70 -16.79 -1.42
N ASP A 221 -2.92 -17.16 -1.01
CA ASP A 221 -3.57 -18.41 -1.42
C ASP A 221 -3.83 -18.43 -2.94
N TYR A 222 -4.25 -17.28 -3.50
CA TYR A 222 -4.43 -17.11 -4.93
C TYR A 222 -3.11 -17.27 -5.69
N ALA A 223 -2.05 -16.60 -5.23
CA ALA A 223 -0.73 -16.69 -5.84
C ALA A 223 -0.16 -18.11 -5.77
N LEU A 224 -0.29 -18.80 -4.64
CA LEU A 224 0.09 -20.21 -4.49
C LEU A 224 -0.70 -21.11 -5.45
N SER A 225 -2.02 -20.94 -5.52
CA SER A 225 -2.88 -21.72 -6.42
C SER A 225 -2.47 -21.53 -7.89
N ARG A 226 -2.26 -20.28 -8.32
CA ARG A 226 -1.77 -19.95 -9.66
C ARG A 226 -0.39 -20.56 -9.94
N ASN A 227 0.54 -20.46 -8.99
CA ASN A 227 1.90 -21.00 -9.12
C ASN A 227 1.97 -22.54 -9.08
N LEU A 228 0.92 -23.20 -8.60
CA LEU A 228 0.74 -24.65 -8.66
C LEU A 228 0.02 -25.12 -9.93
N GLY A 229 -0.38 -24.20 -10.81
CA GLY A 229 -1.13 -24.52 -12.03
C GLY A 229 -2.57 -24.97 -11.75
N LEU A 230 -3.11 -24.64 -10.57
CA LEU A 230 -4.48 -25.00 -10.21
C LEU A 230 -5.48 -24.12 -10.98
N PRO A 231 -6.63 -24.68 -11.39
CA PRO A 231 -7.66 -23.90 -12.07
C PRO A 231 -8.24 -22.88 -11.09
N VAL A 232 -7.91 -21.60 -11.25
CA VAL A 232 -8.41 -20.50 -10.41
C VAL A 232 -9.82 -20.06 -10.81
N THR A 233 -10.72 -21.04 -10.95
CA THR A 233 -12.14 -20.86 -11.31
C THR A 233 -13.01 -21.26 -10.11
N GLY A 234 -13.98 -20.43 -9.73
CA GLY A 234 -14.92 -20.77 -8.65
C GLY A 234 -15.36 -19.60 -7.77
N ALA A 235 -16.02 -19.94 -6.66
CA ALA A 235 -16.47 -18.98 -5.65
C ALA A 235 -15.26 -18.34 -4.97
N ALA A 236 -14.98 -17.11 -5.36
CA ALA A 236 -13.86 -16.33 -4.89
C ALA A 236 -14.31 -15.30 -3.85
N ALA A 237 -13.44 -14.96 -2.89
CA ALA A 237 -13.63 -13.73 -2.12
C ALA A 237 -13.76 -12.54 -3.11
N PRO A 238 -14.52 -11.47 -2.81
CA PRO A 238 -14.75 -10.41 -3.79
C PRO A 238 -13.44 -9.80 -4.33
N ALA A 239 -12.41 -9.73 -3.49
CA ALA A 239 -11.03 -9.38 -3.87
C ALA A 239 -10.50 -10.23 -5.03
N VAL A 240 -10.56 -11.56 -4.88
CA VAL A 240 -10.06 -12.51 -5.87
C VAL A 240 -10.99 -12.60 -7.07
N ALA A 241 -12.30 -12.47 -6.88
CA ALA A 241 -13.26 -12.39 -8.00
C ALA A 241 -12.96 -11.17 -8.90
N ALA A 242 -12.62 -10.03 -8.31
CA ALA A 242 -12.26 -8.83 -9.06
C ALA A 242 -10.92 -8.98 -9.81
N ALA A 243 -9.94 -9.66 -9.22
CA ALA A 243 -8.69 -10.00 -9.90
C ALA A 243 -8.96 -10.87 -11.14
N LEU A 244 -9.78 -11.92 -11.00
CA LEU A 244 -10.13 -12.84 -12.08
C LEU A 244 -10.95 -12.18 -13.21
N ALA A 245 -11.80 -11.20 -12.90
CA ALA A 245 -12.57 -10.47 -13.89
C ALA A 245 -11.73 -9.47 -14.71
N GLY A 246 -10.49 -9.22 -14.28
CA GLY A 246 -9.60 -8.24 -14.85
C GLY A 246 -8.42 -8.80 -15.64
N SER A 247 -8.25 -10.12 -15.66
CA SER A 247 -7.19 -10.88 -16.36
C SER A 247 -7.63 -11.34 -17.74
#